data_AF-A0A171A9W3-F1
#
_entry.id   AF-A0A171A9W3-F1
#
_cell.length_a   1.000
_cell.length_b   1.000
_cell.length_c   1.000
_cell.angle_alpha   90.00
_cell.angle_beta   90.00
_cell.angle_gamma   90.00
#
_symmetry.space_group_name_H-M   'P 1'
#
loop_
_entity.id
_entity.type
_entity.pdbx_description
1 polymer ?
#
loop_
_entity_poly.entity_id
_entity_poly.type
_entity_poly.pdbx_seq_one_letter_code
_entity_poly.pdbx_strand_id
1 'polypeptide(L)'
;MSTVEAMRPLTALLALMVITSFWVMASKNDIISNHPRAYYMLTGTIFSNITCRLVVAQMSGSRCSAWNPLLNVCLLVVFLALTLPFLESLLLYLLWAFVTYAHIHYGTCVVRQLCGHFRIECFRIATPNK
;
A
#
# COMPACT_ATOMS: atom_id res chain seq x y z
N MET A 1 -18.77 -15.40 11.85
CA MET A 1 -17.68 -14.41 11.72
C MET A 1 -18.25 -13.07 12.18
N SER A 2 -17.70 -12.44 13.22
CA SER A 2 -18.27 -11.16 13.70
C SER A 2 -18.07 -10.08 12.63
N THR A 3 -19.07 -9.24 12.40
CA THR A 3 -19.05 -8.15 11.41
C THR A 3 -17.89 -7.18 11.64
N VAL A 4 -17.47 -7.02 12.90
CA VAL A 4 -16.32 -6.21 13.31
C VAL A 4 -15.00 -6.74 12.73
N GLU A 5 -14.85 -8.07 12.62
CA GLU A 5 -13.66 -8.70 12.05
C GLU A 5 -13.58 -8.48 10.52
N ALA A 6 -14.74 -8.43 9.85
CA ALA A 6 -14.85 -8.16 8.41
C ALA A 6 -14.61 -6.69 8.07
N MET A 7 -14.94 -5.77 8.99
CA MET A 7 -14.74 -4.32 8.81
C MET A 7 -13.31 -3.84 9.13
N ARG A 8 -12.52 -4.60 9.90
CA ARG A 8 -11.12 -4.28 10.23
C ARG A 8 -10.21 -3.87 9.06
N PRO A 9 -10.27 -4.50 7.88
CA PRO A 9 -9.49 -4.04 6.73
C PRO A 9 -10.10 -2.80 6.05
N LEU A 10 -11.42 -2.62 6.14
CA LEU A 10 -12.10 -1.40 5.67
C LEU A 10 -11.67 -0.18 6.51
N THR A 11 -11.44 -0.35 7.82
CA THR A 11 -10.96 0.76 8.66
C THR A 11 -9.59 1.26 8.23
N ALA A 12 -8.68 0.38 7.76
CA ALA A 12 -7.38 0.79 7.24
C ALA A 12 -7.51 1.58 5.92
N LEU A 13 -8.44 1.21 5.05
CA LEU A 13 -8.73 1.93 3.81
C LEU A 13 -9.34 3.31 4.09
N LEU A 14 -10.30 3.38 5.01
CA LEU A 14 -10.90 4.65 5.44
C LEU A 14 -9.87 5.55 6.12
N ALA A 15 -9.02 4.99 6.98
CA ALA A 15 -7.94 5.74 7.63
C ALA A 15 -6.98 6.32 6.59
N LEU A 16 -6.58 5.53 5.57
CA LEU A 16 -5.75 6.03 4.48
C LEU A 16 -6.41 7.23 3.80
N MET A 17 -7.69 7.11 3.43
CA MET A 17 -8.44 8.17 2.75
C MET A 17 -8.53 9.45 3.61
N VAL A 18 -8.76 9.32 4.91
CA VAL A 18 -8.79 10.46 5.84
C VAL A 18 -7.42 11.12 5.95
N ILE A 19 -6.34 10.33 6.12
CA ILE A 19 -4.97 10.84 6.26
C ILE A 19 -4.53 11.57 4.98
N THR A 20 -4.78 10.98 3.82
CA THR A 20 -4.38 11.56 2.53
C THR A 20 -5.21 12.82 2.23
N SER A 21 -6.51 12.81 2.52
CA SER A 21 -7.35 14.01 2.38
C SER A 21 -6.91 15.13 3.32
N PHE A 22 -6.55 14.79 4.56
CA PHE A 22 -6.01 15.75 5.52
C PHE A 22 -4.69 16.35 5.04
N TRP A 23 -3.77 15.53 4.52
CA TRP A 23 -2.51 16.00 3.96
C TRP A 23 -2.74 17.01 2.83
N VAL A 24 -3.66 16.73 1.92
CA VAL A 24 -4.01 17.66 0.82
C VAL A 24 -4.53 18.99 1.33
N MET A 25 -5.43 18.98 2.32
CA MET A 25 -6.00 20.21 2.87
C MET A 25 -4.98 21.03 3.69
N ALA A 26 -4.05 20.36 4.37
CA ALA A 26 -3.06 21.00 5.24
C ALA A 26 -1.76 21.38 4.50
N SER A 27 -1.53 20.83 3.31
CA SER A 27 -0.36 21.09 2.47
C SER A 27 -0.30 22.56 2.05
N LYS A 28 0.81 23.25 2.38
CA LYS A 28 1.05 24.65 1.98
C LYS A 28 1.63 24.78 0.57
N ASN A 29 2.25 23.72 0.03
CA ASN A 29 2.98 23.78 -1.23
C ASN A 29 2.16 23.27 -2.42
N ASP A 30 0.83 23.16 -2.25
CA ASP A 30 -0.11 22.62 -3.24
C ASP A 30 0.43 21.37 -3.95
N ILE A 31 0.70 20.32 -3.19
CA ILE A 31 1.27 19.07 -3.70
C ILE A 31 0.46 18.50 -4.88
N ILE A 32 -0.87 18.65 -4.83
CA ILE A 32 -1.76 18.21 -5.92
C ILE A 32 -1.55 19.03 -7.20
N SER A 33 -1.31 20.34 -7.10
CA SER A 33 -1.10 21.18 -8.28
C SER A 33 0.29 20.98 -8.87
N ASN A 34 1.31 20.82 -8.01
CA ASN A 34 2.70 20.69 -8.42
C ASN A 34 3.09 19.27 -8.85
N HIS A 35 2.64 18.25 -8.10
CA HIS A 35 3.01 16.85 -8.31
C HIS A 35 1.83 15.87 -8.18
N PRO A 36 0.74 16.06 -8.96
CA PRO A 36 -0.46 15.22 -8.86
C PRO A 36 -0.14 13.75 -9.12
N ARG A 37 0.67 13.47 -10.15
CA ARG A 37 1.03 12.11 -10.56
C ARG A 37 1.64 11.28 -9.43
N ALA A 38 2.57 11.87 -8.67
CA ALA A 38 3.31 11.14 -7.65
C ALA A 38 2.41 10.91 -6.43
N TYR A 39 1.57 11.88 -6.09
CA TYR A 39 0.57 11.76 -5.03
C TYR A 39 -0.48 10.67 -5.33
N TYR A 40 -1.07 10.65 -6.52
CA TYR A 40 -2.04 9.62 -6.91
C TYR A 40 -1.40 8.23 -7.00
N MET A 41 -0.18 8.13 -7.51
CA MET A 41 0.55 6.86 -7.55
C MET A 41 0.88 6.35 -6.16
N LEU A 42 1.28 7.22 -5.22
CA LEU A 42 1.51 6.86 -3.83
C LEU A 42 0.24 6.32 -3.17
N THR A 43 -0.83 7.12 -3.18
CA THR A 43 -2.11 6.75 -2.54
C THR A 43 -2.69 5.47 -3.14
N GLY A 44 -2.65 5.33 -4.46
CA GLY A 44 -3.03 4.11 -5.18
C GLY A 44 -2.18 2.90 -4.81
N THR A 45 -0.87 3.05 -4.64
CA THR A 45 0.00 1.92 -4.27
C THR A 45 -0.26 1.44 -2.84
N ILE A 46 -0.47 2.35 -1.88
CA ILE A 46 -0.82 1.97 -0.51
C ILE A 46 -2.19 1.28 -0.50
N PHE A 47 -3.17 1.83 -1.23
CA PHE A 47 -4.49 1.23 -1.39
C PHE A 47 -4.41 -0.19 -1.96
N SER A 48 -3.68 -0.40 -3.05
CA SER A 48 -3.47 -1.72 -3.66
C SER A 48 -2.79 -2.70 -2.71
N ASN A 49 -1.84 -2.24 -1.88
CA ASN A 49 -1.19 -3.09 -0.87
C ASN A 49 -2.19 -3.59 0.18
N ILE A 50 -3.05 -2.71 0.70
CA ILE A 50 -4.09 -3.06 1.67
C ILE A 50 -5.12 -4.01 1.03
N THR A 51 -5.60 -3.71 -0.17
CA THR A 51 -6.59 -4.52 -0.87
C THR A 51 -6.04 -5.90 -1.25
N CYS A 52 -4.78 -6.00 -1.69
CA CYS A 52 -4.15 -7.28 -1.96
C CYS A 52 -4.08 -8.18 -0.70
N ARG A 53 -3.66 -7.61 0.44
CA ARG A 53 -3.65 -8.32 1.73
C ARG A 53 -5.05 -8.80 2.13
N LEU A 54 -6.07 -7.97 1.91
CA LEU A 54 -7.47 -8.33 2.15
C LEU A 54 -7.86 -9.56 1.33
N VAL A 55 -7.69 -9.53 0.01
CA VAL A 55 -8.10 -10.62 -0.88
C VAL A 55 -7.40 -11.93 -0.49
N VAL A 56 -6.09 -11.90 -0.23
CA VAL A 56 -5.33 -13.09 0.19
C VAL A 56 -5.83 -13.64 1.53
N ALA A 57 -6.14 -12.76 2.49
CA ALA A 57 -6.66 -13.16 3.79
C ALA A 57 -8.05 -13.83 3.67
N GLN A 58 -8.93 -13.28 2.83
CA GLN A 58 -10.25 -13.85 2.55
C GLN A 58 -10.15 -15.22 1.89
N MET A 59 -9.30 -15.37 0.87
CA MET A 59 -9.13 -16.63 0.13
C MET A 59 -8.49 -17.74 0.98
N SER A 60 -7.58 -17.37 1.90
CA SER A 60 -6.84 -18.35 2.71
C SER A 60 -7.52 -18.66 4.05
N GLY A 61 -8.67 -18.06 4.35
CA GLY A 61 -9.34 -18.18 5.66
C GLY A 61 -8.51 -17.65 6.84
N SER A 62 -7.47 -16.86 6.57
CA SER A 62 -6.54 -16.34 7.57
C SER A 62 -7.00 -14.99 8.11
N ARG A 63 -6.78 -14.72 9.40
CA ARG A 63 -7.14 -13.42 9.98
C ARG A 63 -6.25 -12.33 9.40
N CYS A 64 -6.85 -11.34 8.74
CA CYS A 64 -6.12 -10.17 8.27
C CYS A 64 -5.66 -9.35 9.48
N SER A 65 -4.36 -9.12 9.62
CA SER A 65 -3.85 -8.13 10.57
C SER A 65 -4.43 -6.76 10.20
N ALA A 66 -5.17 -6.15 11.12
CA ALA A 66 -5.87 -4.88 10.90
C ALA A 66 -4.90 -3.69 10.72
N TRP A 67 -3.66 -3.85 11.18
CA TRP A 67 -2.67 -2.77 11.21
C TRP A 67 -1.67 -2.94 10.08
N ASN A 68 -1.70 -2.02 9.11
CA ASN A 68 -0.69 -1.99 8.06
C ASN A 68 0.47 -1.08 8.50
N PRO A 69 1.69 -1.59 8.70
CA PRO A 69 2.85 -0.75 9.06
C PRO A 69 3.11 0.37 8.04
N LEU A 70 2.66 0.21 6.79
CA LEU A 70 2.73 1.27 5.77
C LEU A 70 1.92 2.52 6.12
N LEU A 71 0.82 2.40 6.87
CA LEU A 71 0.05 3.55 7.36
C LEU A 71 0.85 4.37 8.38
N ASN A 72 1.64 3.73 9.24
CA ASN A 72 2.51 4.42 10.19
C ASN A 72 3.60 5.23 9.48
N VAL A 73 4.22 4.64 8.46
CA VAL A 73 5.23 5.33 7.65
C VAL A 73 4.61 6.51 6.90
N CYS A 74 3.41 6.34 6.35
CA CYS A 74 2.69 7.42 5.69
C CYS A 74 2.38 8.58 6.66
N LEU A 75 1.88 8.28 7.87
CA LEU A 75 1.62 9.27 8.91
C LEU A 75 2.87 10.04 9.33
N LEU A 76 4.00 9.33 9.53
CA LEU A 76 5.27 9.95 9.89
C LEU A 76 5.71 10.96 8.81
N VAL A 77 5.61 10.56 7.53
CA VAL A 77 6.01 11.42 6.42
C VAL A 77 5.08 12.61 6.24
N VAL A 78 3.76 12.43 6.40
CA VAL A 78 2.79 13.54 6.41
C VAL A 78 3.15 14.54 7.50
N PHE A 79 3.45 14.06 8.71
CA PHE A 79 3.84 14.93 9.82
C PHE A 79 5.15 15.68 9.54
N LEU A 80 6.15 15.01 8.97
CA LEU A 80 7.40 15.65 8.55
C LEU A 80 7.18 16.68 7.42
N ALA A 81 6.32 16.38 6.45
CA ALA A 81 6.00 17.29 5.35
C ALA A 81 5.32 18.57 5.85
N LEU A 82 4.39 18.45 6.82
CA LEU A 82 3.71 19.60 7.42
C LEU A 82 4.64 20.46 8.30
N THR A 83 5.64 19.85 8.94
CA THR A 83 6.63 20.59 9.76
C THR A 83 7.73 21.22 8.92
N LEU A 84 8.12 20.59 7.81
CA LEU A 84 9.20 21.03 6.91
C LEU A 84 8.69 21.15 5.45
N PRO A 85 7.97 22.25 5.12
CA PRO A 85 7.34 22.40 3.81
C PRO A 85 8.36 22.46 2.64
N PHE A 86 9.61 22.87 2.90
CA PHE A 86 10.66 22.88 1.89
C PHE A 86 11.03 21.47 1.39
N LEU A 87 10.91 20.45 2.25
CA LEU A 87 11.29 19.07 1.93
C LEU A 87 10.09 18.23 1.45
N GLU A 88 8.89 18.80 1.43
CA GLU A 88 7.62 18.10 1.16
C GLU A 88 7.65 17.31 -0.16
N SER A 89 8.13 17.92 -1.25
CA SER A 89 8.22 17.26 -2.55
C SER A 89 9.20 16.08 -2.54
N LEU A 90 10.37 16.24 -1.91
CA LEU A 90 11.37 15.18 -1.80
C LEU A 90 10.86 14.01 -0.96
N LEU A 91 10.26 14.31 0.19
CA LEU A 91 9.62 13.34 1.08
C LEU A 91 8.54 12.54 0.36
N LEU A 92 7.75 13.18 -0.49
CA LEU A 92 6.73 12.50 -1.30
C LEU A 92 7.34 11.50 -2.27
N TYR A 93 8.36 11.88 -3.05
CA TYR A 93 9.00 10.97 -3.99
C TYR A 93 9.72 9.81 -3.28
N LEU A 94 10.37 10.07 -2.15
CA LEU A 94 11.01 9.03 -1.33
C LEU A 94 9.98 8.05 -0.77
N LEU A 95 8.88 8.56 -0.21
CA LEU A 95 7.80 7.74 0.31
C LEU A 95 7.16 6.91 -0.81
N TRP A 96 6.94 7.51 -1.98
CA TRP A 96 6.43 6.79 -3.15
C TRP A 96 7.33 5.63 -3.56
N ALA A 97 8.63 5.88 -3.74
CA ALA A 97 9.60 4.83 -4.08
C ALA A 97 9.63 3.71 -3.03
N PHE A 98 9.64 4.07 -1.74
CA PHE A 98 9.63 3.12 -0.64
C PHE A 98 8.36 2.25 -0.61
N VAL A 99 7.19 2.88 -0.77
CA VAL A 99 5.89 2.19 -0.79
C VAL A 99 5.79 1.25 -2.00
N THR A 100 6.27 1.67 -3.18
CA THR A 100 6.32 0.82 -4.37
C THR A 100 7.23 -0.38 -4.15
N TYR A 101 8.43 -0.19 -3.62
CA TYR A 101 9.33 -1.29 -3.28
C TYR A 101 8.68 -2.27 -2.29
N ALA A 102 8.06 -1.75 -1.22
CA ALA A 102 7.37 -2.57 -0.23
C ALA A 102 6.18 -3.35 -0.82
N HIS A 103 5.46 -2.76 -1.79
CA HIS A 103 4.37 -3.44 -2.50
C HIS A 103 4.87 -4.58 -3.38
N ILE A 104 5.93 -4.34 -4.16
CA ILE A 104 6.55 -5.37 -5.00
C ILE A 104 7.09 -6.50 -4.12
N HIS A 105 7.83 -6.18 -3.07
CA HIS A 105 8.37 -7.17 -2.13
C HIS A 105 7.25 -8.03 -1.53
N TYR A 106 6.19 -7.41 -1.00
CA TYR A 106 5.04 -8.13 -0.47
C TYR A 106 4.40 -9.04 -1.52
N GLY A 107 4.17 -8.54 -2.74
CA GLY A 107 3.62 -9.32 -3.84
C GLY A 107 4.47 -10.54 -4.18
N THR A 108 5.79 -10.37 -4.30
CA THR A 108 6.71 -11.49 -4.59
C THR A 108 6.71 -12.54 -3.48
N CYS A 109 6.69 -12.14 -2.21
CA CYS A 109 6.62 -13.08 -1.09
C CYS A 109 5.32 -13.90 -1.11
N VAL A 110 4.17 -13.24 -1.29
CA VAL A 110 2.86 -13.91 -1.35
C VAL A 110 2.81 -14.90 -2.51
N VAL A 111 3.22 -14.47 -3.71
CA VAL A 111 3.24 -15.33 -4.90
C VAL A 111 4.12 -16.56 -4.68
N ARG A 112 5.31 -16.41 -4.09
CA ARG A 112 6.19 -17.55 -3.78
C ARG A 112 5.57 -18.50 -2.76
N GLN A 113 4.94 -17.98 -1.70
CA GLN A 113 4.25 -18.79 -0.70
C GLN A 113 3.08 -19.56 -1.31
N LEU A 114 2.30 -18.90 -2.17
CA LEU A 114 1.15 -19.51 -2.84
C LEU A 114 1.57 -20.61 -3.81
N CYS A 115 2.61 -20.36 -4.61
CA CYS A 115 3.17 -21.36 -5.53
C CYS A 115 3.77 -22.55 -4.78
N GLY A 116 4.44 -22.33 -3.63
CA GLY A 116 4.87 -23.40 -2.73
C GLY A 116 3.73 -24.20 -2.12
N HIS A 117 2.64 -23.53 -1.70
CA HIS A 117 1.46 -24.16 -1.12
C HIS A 117 0.71 -25.05 -2.13
N PHE A 118 0.49 -24.56 -3.35
CA PHE A 118 -0.19 -25.30 -4.40
C PHE A 118 0.72 -26.25 -5.20
N ARG A 119 2.04 -26.23 -4.95
CA ARG A 119 3.06 -26.96 -5.74
C ARG A 119 3.00 -26.63 -7.25
N ILE A 120 2.75 -25.37 -7.58
CA ILE A 120 2.72 -24.86 -8.95
C ILE A 120 3.93 -23.94 -9.16
N GLU A 121 4.55 -24.00 -10.33
CA GLU A 121 5.63 -23.12 -10.74
C GLU A 121 5.03 -21.88 -11.43
N CYS A 122 5.02 -20.73 -10.74
CA CYS A 122 4.38 -19.48 -11.21
C CYS A 122 4.85 -19.01 -12.60
N PHE A 123 6.07 -19.37 -13.02
CA PHE A 123 6.65 -18.98 -14.31
C PHE A 123 7.23 -20.17 -15.07
N ARG A 124 6.51 -21.30 -15.12
CA ARG A 124 6.92 -22.42 -15.96
C ARG A 124 6.69 -22.10 -17.44
N ILE A 125 7.75 -21.68 -18.13
CA ILE A 125 7.74 -21.54 -19.59
C ILE A 125 7.77 -22.95 -20.17
N ALA A 126 6.64 -23.43 -20.71
CA ALA A 126 6.62 -24.68 -21.43
C ALA A 126 7.36 -24.48 -22.76
N THR A 127 8.60 -24.97 -22.85
CA THR A 127 9.28 -25.08 -24.14
C THR A 127 8.54 -26.09 -25.01
N PRO A 128 8.03 -25.72 -26.20
CA PRO A 128 7.40 -26.67 -27.10
C PRO A 128 8.41 -27.74 -27.51
N ASN A 129 8.00 -29.01 -27.44
CA ASN A 129 8.82 -30.14 -27.84
C ASN A 129 9.02 -30.08 -29.36
N LYS A 130 10.28 -30.11 -29.81
CA LYS A 130 10.66 -30.12 -31.23
C LYS A 130 10.58 -31.53 -31.79
#